data_AF-A0A7J9YLF8-F1
#
_entry.id   AF-A0A7J9YLF8-F1
#
_cell.length_a   1.000
_cell.length_b   1.000
_cell.length_c   1.000
_cell.angle_alpha   90.00
_cell.angle_beta   90.00
_cell.angle_gamma   90.00
#
_symmetry.space_group_name_H-M   'P 1'
#
loop_
_entity.id
_entity.type
_entity.pdbx_description
1 polymer ?
#
loop_
_entity_poly.entity_id
_entity_poly.type
_entity_poly.pdbx_seq_one_letter_code
_entity_poly.pdbx_strand_id
1 'polypeptide(L)'
;MTDRSYSPDEIRGVARKIGGLSGDLSATGSGITAKPGGDAFGKLPSSGSIAEALSSFTQAMRQELSAGAKLMTATETSITAAADGMDATEEDSARSFSSQQPA
;
A
#
# COMPACT_ATOMS: atom_id res chain seq x y z
N MET A 1 -32.04 10.84 -8.16
CA MET A 1 -30.58 10.97 -7.95
C MET A 1 -30.25 10.12 -6.75
N THR A 2 -29.61 8.98 -6.97
CA THR A 2 -29.12 8.10 -5.91
C THR A 2 -28.07 8.85 -5.11
N ASP A 3 -28.29 8.94 -3.80
CA ASP A 3 -27.44 9.65 -2.85
C ASP A 3 -26.11 8.89 -2.71
N ARG A 4 -25.15 9.18 -3.60
CA ARG A 4 -23.77 8.69 -3.46
C ARG A 4 -23.08 9.56 -2.44
N SER A 5 -22.72 8.97 -1.29
CA SER A 5 -21.91 9.66 -0.28
C SER A 5 -20.50 10.02 -0.78
N TYR A 6 -20.00 9.35 -1.84
CA TYR A 6 -18.69 9.60 -2.46
C TYR A 6 -18.73 9.34 -3.98
N SER A 7 -18.00 10.16 -4.74
CA SER A 7 -17.79 10.00 -6.19
C SER A 7 -16.69 8.97 -6.50
N PRO A 8 -16.73 8.29 -7.67
CA PRO A 8 -15.68 7.39 -8.13
C PRO A 8 -14.28 8.03 -8.14
N ASP A 9 -14.20 9.32 -8.46
CA ASP A 9 -12.95 10.08 -8.45
C ASP A 9 -12.39 10.30 -7.03
N GLU A 10 -13.25 10.52 -6.03
CA GLU A 10 -12.83 10.58 -4.63
C GLU A 10 -12.31 9.22 -4.14
N ILE A 11 -12.96 8.13 -4.56
CA ILE A 11 -12.54 6.76 -4.25
C ILE A 11 -11.16 6.47 -4.86
N ARG A 12 -10.93 6.84 -6.13
CA ARG A 12 -9.61 6.77 -6.78
C ARG A 12 -8.57 7.68 -6.11
N GLY A 13 -9.00 8.82 -5.58
CA GLY A 13 -8.16 9.72 -4.80
C GLY A 13 -7.64 9.06 -3.52
N VAL A 14 -8.50 8.32 -2.82
CA VAL A 14 -8.12 7.52 -1.64
C VAL A 14 -7.21 6.35 -2.03
N ALA A 15 -7.52 5.64 -3.13
CA ALA A 15 -6.68 4.55 -3.63
C ALA A 15 -5.23 4.99 -3.88
N ARG A 16 -5.04 6.13 -4.56
CA ARG A 16 -3.72 6.71 -4.83
C ARG A 16 -2.97 7.09 -3.55
N LYS A 17 -3.66 7.63 -2.54
CA LYS A 17 -3.04 7.93 -1.23
C LYS A 17 -2.55 6.66 -0.55
N ILE A 18 -3.33 5.58 -0.61
CA ILE A 18 -2.94 4.27 -0.07
C ILE A 18 -1.76 3.67 -0.86
N GLY A 19 -1.78 3.79 -2.18
CA GLY A 19 -0.64 3.42 -3.04
C GLY A 19 0.64 4.17 -2.67
N GLY A 20 0.54 5.47 -2.39
CA GLY A 20 1.65 6.29 -1.90
C GLY A 20 2.27 5.75 -0.62
N LEU A 21 1.45 5.29 0.33
CA LEU A 21 1.93 4.68 1.59
C LEU A 21 2.71 3.39 1.34
N SER A 22 2.37 2.61 0.30
CA SER A 22 3.17 1.44 -0.11
C SER A 22 4.59 1.84 -0.52
N GLY A 23 4.71 2.91 -1.30
CA GLY A 23 5.99 3.49 -1.70
C GLY A 23 6.83 3.92 -0.50
N ASP A 24 6.21 4.63 0.44
CA ASP A 24 6.88 5.12 1.66
C ASP A 24 7.34 3.96 2.57
N LEU A 25 6.53 2.91 2.72
CA LEU A 25 6.90 1.71 3.49
C LEU A 25 8.08 0.97 2.86
N SER A 26 8.06 0.82 1.53
CA SER A 26 9.15 0.17 0.78
C SER A 26 10.46 0.97 0.87
N ALA A 27 10.38 2.30 0.74
CA ALA A 27 11.51 3.20 0.89
C ALA A 27 12.08 3.16 2.32
N THR A 28 11.19 3.19 3.32
CA THR A 28 11.57 3.06 4.74
C THR A 28 12.31 1.76 4.98
N GLY A 29 11.78 0.61 4.53
CA GLY A 29 12.43 -0.69 4.69
C GLY A 29 13.82 -0.75 4.02
N SER A 30 13.93 -0.18 2.81
CA SER A 30 15.21 -0.09 2.11
C SER A 30 16.24 0.73 2.89
N GLY A 31 15.81 1.83 3.52
CA GLY A 31 16.62 2.71 4.35
C GLY A 31 17.10 2.12 5.68
N ILE A 32 16.42 1.11 6.23
CA ILE A 32 16.89 0.43 7.46
C ILE A 32 18.11 -0.43 7.10
N THR A 33 19.32 0.01 7.44
CA THR A 33 20.54 -0.76 7.22
C THR A 33 21.00 -1.44 8.50
N ALA A 34 21.29 -2.74 8.42
CA ALA A 34 21.77 -3.50 9.56
C ALA A 34 23.20 -3.15 9.97
N LYS A 35 23.97 -2.43 9.14
CA LYS A 35 25.44 -2.32 9.23
C LYS A 35 25.86 -1.71 10.57
N PRO A 36 26.27 -2.52 11.56
CA PRO A 36 27.09 -2.00 12.61
C PRO A 36 28.43 -1.73 11.91
N GLY A 37 29.02 -0.54 12.06
CA GLY A 37 30.43 -0.38 11.71
C GLY A 37 31.24 -1.52 12.36
N GLY A 38 32.37 -1.93 11.77
CA GLY A 38 33.14 -3.10 12.21
C GLY A 38 33.55 -3.14 13.69
N ASP A 39 33.30 -2.07 14.45
CA ASP A 39 33.50 -1.95 15.90
C ASP A 39 32.31 -1.28 16.62
N ALA A 40 31.08 -1.28 16.08
CA ALA A 40 29.94 -0.54 16.65
C ALA A 40 29.62 -0.92 18.10
N PHE A 41 29.94 -2.16 18.49
CA PHE A 41 29.82 -2.67 19.85
C PHE A 41 31.18 -2.98 20.49
N GLY A 42 32.28 -2.56 19.86
CA GLY A 42 33.65 -2.75 20.31
C GLY A 42 34.05 -4.22 20.51
N LYS A 43 35.07 -4.43 21.38
CA LYS A 43 35.58 -5.75 21.75
C LYS A 43 34.85 -6.39 22.94
N LEU A 44 33.59 -6.01 23.20
CA LEU A 44 32.82 -6.64 24.26
C LEU A 44 32.71 -8.15 23.97
N PRO A 45 32.79 -9.04 24.99
CA PRO A 45 32.64 -10.49 24.77
C PRO A 45 31.32 -10.87 24.08
N SER A 46 30.28 -10.04 24.21
CA SER A 46 28.97 -10.17 23.60
C SER A 46 28.76 -9.31 22.34
N SER A 47 29.78 -8.63 21.83
CA SER A 47 29.62 -7.71 20.68
C SER A 47 29.14 -8.43 19.42
N GLY A 48 29.58 -9.68 19.21
CA GLY A 48 29.11 -10.53 18.11
C GLY A 48 27.62 -10.87 18.21
N SER A 49 27.15 -11.31 19.38
CA SER A 49 25.74 -11.67 19.56
C SER A 49 24.80 -10.46 19.48
N ILE A 50 25.25 -9.28 19.93
CA ILE A 50 24.50 -8.02 19.78
C ILE A 50 24.42 -7.61 18.31
N ALA A 51 25.52 -7.74 17.55
CA ALA A 51 25.53 -7.46 16.12
C ALA A 51 24.59 -8.40 15.34
N GLU A 52 24.58 -9.70 15.68
CA GLU A 52 23.67 -10.69 15.09
C GLU A 52 22.21 -10.39 15.44
N ALA A 53 21.91 -10.02 16.69
CA ALA A 53 20.58 -9.64 17.12
C ALA A 53 20.08 -8.39 16.38
N LEU A 54 20.92 -7.35 16.24
CA LEU A 54 20.60 -6.14 15.49
C LEU A 54 20.37 -6.43 14.01
N SER A 55 21.19 -7.30 13.40
CA SER A 55 21.03 -7.72 12.02
C SER A 55 19.72 -8.47 11.80
N SER A 56 19.40 -9.42 12.69
CA SER A 56 18.16 -10.20 12.65
C SER A 56 16.93 -9.31 12.85
N PHE A 57 16.98 -8.39 13.81
CA PHE A 57 15.92 -7.40 14.04
C PHE A 57 15.70 -6.50 12.82
N THR A 58 16.77 -5.98 12.24
CA THR A 58 16.73 -5.15 11.03
C THR A 58 16.12 -5.92 9.85
N GLN A 59 16.50 -7.18 9.68
CA GLN A 59 15.96 -8.05 8.63
C GLN A 59 14.46 -8.32 8.84
N ALA A 60 14.04 -8.58 10.07
CA ALA A 60 12.62 -8.77 10.41
C ALA A 60 11.80 -7.51 10.11
N MET A 61 12.27 -6.33 10.54
CA MET A 61 11.59 -5.07 10.23
C MET A 61 11.43 -4.83 8.73
N ARG A 62 12.46 -5.15 7.93
CA ARG A 62 12.39 -5.06 6.46
C ARG A 62 11.31 -5.96 5.87
N GLN A 63 11.17 -7.18 6.38
CA GLN A 63 10.16 -8.13 5.93
C GLN A 63 8.75 -7.62 6.26
N GLU A 64 8.54 -7.13 7.48
CA GLU A 64 7.25 -6.56 7.90
C GLU A 64 6.85 -5.33 7.06
N LEU A 65 7.78 -4.41 6.83
CA LEU A 65 7.53 -3.23 5.98
C LEU A 65 7.23 -3.62 4.53
N SER A 66 7.90 -4.64 3.99
CA SER A 66 7.60 -5.18 2.66
C SER A 66 6.22 -5.85 2.60
N ALA A 67 5.82 -6.58 3.63
CA ALA A 67 4.49 -7.17 3.73
C ALA A 67 3.40 -6.08 3.80
N GLY A 68 3.63 -5.04 4.61
CA GLY A 68 2.76 -3.87 4.69
C GLY A 68 2.61 -3.16 3.34
N ALA A 69 3.72 -2.94 2.62
CA ALA A 69 3.68 -2.35 1.29
C ALA A 69 2.82 -3.17 0.30
N LYS A 70 2.99 -4.50 0.29
CA LYS A 70 2.17 -5.39 -0.56
C LYS A 70 0.68 -5.30 -0.23
N LEU A 71 0.32 -5.25 1.05
CA LEU A 71 -1.07 -5.07 1.48
C LEU A 71 -1.64 -3.74 0.98
N MET A 72 -0.89 -2.65 1.14
CA MET A 72 -1.32 -1.32 0.66
C MET A 72 -1.54 -1.29 -0.86
N THR A 73 -0.63 -1.90 -1.64
CA THR A 73 -0.81 -2.03 -3.10
C THR A 73 -2.03 -2.88 -3.47
N ALA A 74 -2.30 -3.97 -2.74
CA ALA A 74 -3.49 -4.78 -2.96
C ALA A 74 -4.78 -4.01 -2.63
N THR A 75 -4.76 -3.20 -1.56
CA THR A 75 -5.86 -2.32 -1.18
C THR A 75 -6.11 -1.23 -2.24
N GLU A 76 -5.06 -0.56 -2.72
CA GLU A 76 -5.16 0.40 -3.84
C GLU A 76 -5.82 -0.23 -5.07
N THR A 77 -5.35 -1.43 -5.46
CA THR A 77 -5.89 -2.16 -6.62
C THR A 77 -7.37 -2.48 -6.43
N SER A 78 -7.74 -2.96 -5.24
CA SER A 78 -9.14 -3.34 -4.94
C SER A 78 -10.07 -2.13 -4.92
N ILE A 79 -9.63 -1.00 -4.36
CA ILE A 79 -10.42 0.24 -4.31
C ILE A 79 -10.57 0.84 -5.71
N THR A 80 -9.51 0.80 -6.52
CA THR A 80 -9.56 1.26 -7.92
C THR A 80 -10.52 0.41 -8.74
N ALA A 81 -10.43 -0.92 -8.63
CA ALA A 81 -11.35 -1.84 -9.30
C ALA A 81 -12.82 -1.62 -8.88
N ALA A 82 -13.07 -1.28 -7.61
CA ALA A 82 -14.40 -0.92 -7.13
C ALA A 82 -14.91 0.37 -7.80
N ALA A 83 -14.07 1.40 -7.91
CA ALA A 83 -14.42 2.65 -8.60
C ALA A 83 -14.71 2.42 -10.09
N ASP A 84 -13.91 1.59 -10.76
CA ASP A 84 -14.12 1.28 -12.18
C ASP A 84 -15.44 0.49 -12.40
N GLY A 85 -15.77 -0.43 -11.49
CA GLY A 85 -17.06 -1.13 -11.52
C GLY A 85 -18.26 -0.21 -11.29
N MET A 86 -18.09 0.84 -10.48
CA MET A 86 -19.11 1.87 -10.27
C MET A 86 -19.39 2.69 -11.53
N ASP A 87 -18.35 3.04 -12.30
CA ASP A 87 -18.50 3.74 -13.59
C ASP A 87 -19.16 2.84 -14.63
N ALA A 88 -18.74 1.57 -14.74
CA ALA A 88 -19.31 0.62 -15.69
C ALA A 88 -20.81 0.37 -15.43
N THR A 89 -21.20 0.28 -14.16
CA THR A 89 -22.61 0.10 -13.77
C THR A 89 -23.45 1.32 -14.14
N GLU A 90 -22.90 2.53 -14.01
CA GLU A 90 -23.58 3.77 -14.40
C GLU A 90 -23.73 3.89 -15.92
N GLU A 91 -22.70 3.54 -16.68
CA GLU A 91 -22.79 3.52 -18.14
C GLU A 91 -23.84 2.53 -18.65
N ASP A 92 -23.88 1.32 -18.10
CA ASP A 92 -24.86 0.30 -18.51
C ASP A 92 -26.29 0.68 -18.11
N SER A 93 -26.45 1.33 -16.95
CA SER A 93 -27.74 1.89 -16.55
C SER A 93 -28.18 3.00 -17.50
N ALA A 94 -27.29 3.93 -17.85
CA ALA A 94 -27.58 5.03 -18.79
C ALA A 94 -27.96 4.51 -20.18
N ARG A 95 -27.23 3.51 -20.71
CA ARG A 95 -27.56 2.84 -21.98
C ARG A 95 -28.94 2.17 -21.93
N SER A 96 -29.24 1.46 -20.86
CA SER A 96 -30.52 0.78 -20.67
C SER A 96 -31.70 1.77 -20.61
N PHE A 97 -31.54 2.90 -19.91
CA PHE A 97 -32.56 3.95 -19.87
C PHE A 97 -32.75 4.64 -21.23
N SER A 98 -31.66 4.95 -21.95
CA SER A 98 -31.74 5.59 -23.26
C SER A 98 -32.40 4.72 -24.34
N SER A 99 -32.27 3.39 -24.22
CA SER A 99 -32.87 2.43 -25.15
C SER A 99 -34.35 2.13 -24.84
N GLN A 100 -34.85 2.52 -23.66
CA GLN A 100 -36.24 2.35 -23.24
C GLN A 100 -37.12 3.61 -23.44
N GLN A 101 -36.56 4.74 -23.88
CA GLN A 101 -37.32 5.96 -24.10
C GLN A 101 -37.92 5.97 -25.53
N PRO A 102 -39.25 5.84 -25.72
CA PRO A 102 -39.85 5.92 -27.05
C PRO A 102 -39.79 7.35 -27.59
N ALA A 103 -39.65 7.47 -28.93
CA ALA A 103 -39.57 8.72 -29.67
C ALA A 103 -40.80 9.63 -29.51
#